data_AF-A0A847QZ03-F1
#
_entry.id   AF-A0A847QZ03-F1
#
_cell.length_a   1.000
_cell.length_b   1.000
_cell.length_c   1.000
_cell.angle_alpha   90.00
_cell.angle_beta   90.00
_cell.angle_gamma   90.00
#
_symmetry.space_group_name_H-M   'P 1'
#
loop_
_entity.id
_entity.type
_entity.pdbx_description
1 polymer ?
#
loop_
_entity_poly.entity_id
_entity_poly.type
_entity_poly.pdbx_seq_one_letter_code
_entity_poly.pdbx_strand_id
1 'polypeptide(L)'
;MSDLFGPFGVVESSSHVYMDGNKVIFAAQEEGYYEALQWFHKLFKEGLIDQEAFSHSAEQYNSKARGRDIIGATVNWRAENTVGQELKDNFTHVIPLKGPKGKQMVRINNIIRTSGFAITTACKKPEVLLRWYDYINSSPEMTLKWSRGVENEFWKKVDSGYMFTPENRPNDINPGEWKNNFSFGGQSPSLWSLDIENMVVPNPNSPKDVKKAAIQDSLKYGVYGLPAGSDTPENTERKSMLHTDINTYITKFIADSVINGIDDQKWEKHLKALKDLKVDEYLEICQQYVDRLAE
;
A
#
# COMPACT_ATOMS: atom_id res chain seq x y z
N MET A 1 0.27 10.61 3.56
CA MET A 1 -0.77 11.17 4.46
C MET A 1 -1.97 10.23 4.63
N SER A 2 -2.21 9.25 3.75
CA SER A 2 -3.43 8.42 3.76
C SER A 2 -3.74 7.73 5.10
N ASP A 3 -2.75 7.18 5.80
CA ASP A 3 -2.98 6.54 7.11
C ASP A 3 -3.18 7.55 8.25
N LEU A 4 -2.80 8.83 8.07
CA LEU A 4 -2.98 9.88 9.08
C LEU A 4 -4.42 10.40 9.17
N PHE A 5 -5.31 9.92 8.29
CA PHE A 5 -6.76 10.10 8.42
C PHE A 5 -7.35 9.18 9.51
N GLY A 6 -6.71 8.04 9.79
CA GLY A 6 -7.18 7.02 10.73
C GLY A 6 -7.57 7.49 12.14
N PRO A 7 -6.80 8.41 12.78
CA PRO A 7 -7.16 8.98 14.07
C PRO A 7 -8.51 9.73 14.08
N PHE A 8 -9.00 10.14 12.91
CA PHE A 8 -10.28 10.84 12.75
C PHE A 8 -11.43 9.90 12.36
N GLY A 9 -11.21 8.59 12.40
CA GLY A 9 -12.26 7.60 12.14
C GLY A 9 -12.48 7.28 10.67
N VAL A 10 -11.56 7.68 9.79
CA VAL A 10 -11.63 7.50 8.34
C VAL A 10 -10.31 6.94 7.80
N VAL A 11 -10.35 6.16 6.72
CA VAL A 11 -9.14 5.62 6.10
C VAL A 11 -9.13 5.97 4.62
N GLU A 12 -8.11 6.73 4.20
CA GLU A 12 -7.92 7.10 2.81
C GLU A 12 -7.06 6.06 2.07
N SER A 13 -7.36 5.81 0.80
CA SER A 13 -6.73 4.76 0.00
C SER A 13 -6.71 5.14 -1.48
N SER A 14 -5.95 4.41 -2.31
CA SER A 14 -5.95 4.69 -3.75
C SER A 14 -7.32 4.52 -4.41
N SER A 15 -8.26 3.80 -3.79
CA SER A 15 -9.63 3.65 -4.29
C SER A 15 -10.61 4.62 -3.64
N HIS A 16 -10.16 5.49 -2.73
CA HIS A 16 -10.97 6.42 -1.93
C HIS A 16 -12.08 5.76 -1.10
N VAL A 17 -12.03 4.43 -0.96
CA VAL A 17 -13.00 3.64 -0.22
C VAL A 17 -12.34 2.69 0.76
N TYR A 18 -13.07 2.35 1.81
CA TYR A 18 -12.74 1.31 2.78
C TYR A 18 -14.00 0.55 3.22
N MET A 19 -13.82 -0.56 3.93
CA MET A 19 -14.89 -1.43 4.41
C MET A 19 -15.24 -1.13 5.87
N ASP A 20 -16.53 -1.00 6.16
CA ASP A 20 -17.10 -1.11 7.50
C ASP A 20 -18.04 -2.32 7.54
N GLY A 21 -17.51 -3.46 8.02
CA GLY A 21 -18.14 -4.76 7.81
C GLY A 21 -18.30 -5.04 6.31
N ASN A 22 -19.53 -5.24 5.85
CA ASN A 22 -19.85 -5.46 4.43
C ASN A 22 -20.20 -4.16 3.69
N LYS A 23 -20.15 -3.00 4.36
CA LYS A 23 -20.49 -1.72 3.74
C LYS A 23 -19.25 -1.04 3.18
N VAL A 24 -19.32 -0.60 1.93
CA VAL A 24 -18.30 0.25 1.32
C VAL A 24 -18.55 1.71 1.73
N ILE A 25 -17.52 2.35 2.29
CA ILE A 25 -17.54 3.75 2.70
C ILE A 25 -16.59 4.54 1.82
N PHE A 26 -17.04 5.67 1.29
CA PHE A 26 -16.19 6.61 0.55
C PHE A 26 -15.57 7.60 1.51
N ALA A 27 -14.26 7.53 1.71
CA ALA A 27 -13.58 8.23 2.80
C ALA A 27 -13.76 9.75 2.74
N ALA A 28 -13.66 10.34 1.54
CA ALA A 28 -13.65 11.79 1.38
C ALA A 28 -15.01 12.48 1.57
N GLN A 29 -16.11 11.75 1.82
CA GLN A 29 -17.40 12.37 2.16
C GLN A 29 -17.67 12.39 3.67
N GLU A 30 -16.86 11.70 4.47
CA GLU A 30 -17.07 11.50 5.90
C GLU A 30 -16.59 12.72 6.72
N GLU A 31 -17.27 13.02 7.83
CA GLU A 31 -16.92 14.16 8.71
C GLU A 31 -15.48 14.08 9.23
N GLY A 32 -14.99 12.88 9.55
CA GLY A 32 -13.61 12.67 9.98
C GLY A 32 -12.57 13.10 8.93
N TYR A 33 -12.94 13.10 7.65
CA TYR A 33 -12.06 13.58 6.58
C TYR A 33 -11.89 15.09 6.62
N TYR A 34 -12.98 15.83 6.85
CA TYR A 34 -12.95 17.28 7.07
C TYR A 34 -12.08 17.64 8.28
N GLU A 35 -12.28 16.96 9.41
CA GLU A 35 -11.50 17.18 10.65
C GLU A 35 -10.01 16.90 10.46
N ALA A 36 -9.67 15.83 9.74
CA ALA A 36 -8.29 15.49 9.42
C ALA A 36 -7.63 16.56 8.55
N LEU A 37 -8.34 17.09 7.54
CA LEU A 37 -7.82 18.16 6.68
C LEU A 37 -7.57 19.46 7.45
N GLN A 38 -8.45 19.82 8.39
CA GLN A 38 -8.21 20.95 9.29
C GLN A 38 -6.95 20.75 10.13
N TRP A 39 -6.74 19.54 10.66
CA TRP A 39 -5.54 19.21 11.41
C TRP A 39 -4.28 19.25 10.55
N PHE A 40 -4.31 18.69 9.34
CA PHE A 40 -3.18 18.76 8.41
C PHE A 40 -2.85 20.21 8.02
N HIS A 41 -3.86 21.05 7.79
CA HIS A 41 -3.64 22.47 7.54
C HIS A 41 -2.93 23.14 8.71
N LYS A 42 -3.34 22.84 9.95
CA LYS A 42 -2.65 23.33 11.15
C LYS A 42 -1.17 22.91 11.16
N LEU A 43 -0.88 21.63 10.93
CA LEU A 43 0.50 21.14 10.88
C LEU A 43 1.33 21.81 9.77
N PHE A 44 0.73 22.01 8.59
CA PHE A 44 1.38 22.68 7.47
C PHE A 44 1.67 24.15 7.79
N LYS A 45 0.69 24.87 8.33
CA LYS A 45 0.83 26.28 8.75
C LYS A 45 1.85 26.48 9.87
N GLU A 46 1.99 25.53 10.78
CA GLU A 46 2.99 25.53 11.85
C GLU A 46 4.38 25.07 11.37
N GLY A 47 4.55 24.70 10.10
CA GLY A 47 5.83 24.25 9.54
C GLY A 47 6.23 22.82 9.95
N LEU A 48 5.29 22.04 10.49
CA LEU A 48 5.50 20.65 10.91
C LEU A 48 5.38 19.65 9.75
N ILE A 49 4.73 20.06 8.66
CA ILE A 49 4.76 19.37 7.37
C ILE A 49 5.76 20.11 6.47
N ASP A 50 6.57 19.36 5.72
CA ASP A 50 7.49 19.92 4.73
C ASP A 50 6.72 20.86 3.77
N GLN A 51 7.18 22.10 3.64
CA GLN A 51 6.52 23.10 2.80
C GLN A 51 6.54 22.72 1.31
N GLU A 52 7.42 21.79 0.93
CA GLU A 52 7.52 21.23 -0.42
C GLU A 52 6.75 19.90 -0.58
N ALA A 53 5.99 19.47 0.44
CA ALA A 53 5.30 18.16 0.47
C ALA A 53 4.42 17.84 -0.76
N PHE A 54 3.92 18.88 -1.43
CA PHE A 54 3.05 18.77 -2.60
C PHE A 54 3.73 19.13 -3.93
N SER A 55 5.01 19.49 -3.91
CA SER A 55 5.77 19.89 -5.10
C SER A 55 6.97 18.99 -5.39
N HIS A 56 7.55 18.36 -4.37
CA HIS A 56 8.71 17.49 -4.55
C HIS A 56 8.34 16.06 -4.97
N SER A 57 9.21 15.42 -5.75
CA SER A 57 9.14 13.99 -6.03
C SER A 57 9.63 13.17 -4.82
N ALA A 58 9.31 11.87 -4.81
CA ALA A 58 9.85 10.95 -3.80
C ALA A 58 11.40 10.94 -3.78
N GLU A 59 12.03 11.06 -4.95
CA GLU A 59 13.50 11.12 -5.07
C GLU A 59 14.07 12.40 -4.47
N GLN A 60 13.42 13.55 -4.73
CA GLN A 60 13.80 14.83 -4.12
C GLN A 60 13.63 14.81 -2.61
N TYR A 61 12.50 14.28 -2.10
CA TYR A 61 12.27 14.11 -0.66
C TYR A 61 13.34 13.23 0.00
N ASN A 62 13.60 12.05 -0.56
CA ASN A 62 14.61 11.13 -0.02
C ASN A 62 16.02 11.74 -0.07
N SER A 63 16.37 12.44 -1.15
CA SER A 63 17.68 13.10 -1.29
C SER A 63 17.87 14.26 -0.30
N LYS A 64 16.79 14.97 0.03
CA LYS A 64 16.79 16.04 1.04
C LYS A 64 17.03 15.49 2.45
N ALA A 65 16.47 14.32 2.76
CA ALA A 65 16.50 13.72 4.09
C ALA A 65 17.73 12.82 4.36
N ARG A 66 18.29 12.18 3.33
CA ARG A 66 19.35 11.18 3.49
C ARG A 66 20.57 11.73 4.24
N GLY A 67 20.97 11.04 5.31
CA GLY A 67 22.14 11.38 6.13
C GLY A 67 22.00 12.65 6.95
N ARG A 68 20.79 13.23 7.01
CA ARG A 68 20.53 14.48 7.74
C ARG A 68 19.52 14.24 8.84
N ASP A 69 19.89 14.58 10.07
CA ASP A 69 19.01 14.50 11.24
C ASP A 69 18.04 15.71 11.28
N ILE A 70 17.16 15.76 10.28
CA ILE A 70 16.18 16.86 10.08
C ILE A 70 14.73 16.35 9.97
N ILE A 71 14.53 15.04 10.08
CA ILE A 71 13.21 14.40 9.95
C ILE A 71 12.75 13.94 11.32
N GLY A 72 11.70 14.56 11.87
CA GLY A 72 11.09 14.08 13.12
C GLY A 72 10.17 12.87 12.91
N ALA A 73 9.43 12.84 11.80
CA ALA A 73 8.54 11.74 11.42
C ALA A 73 8.49 11.59 9.90
N THR A 74 8.39 10.36 9.42
CA THR A 74 8.25 10.02 8.00
C THR A 74 7.27 8.87 7.81
N VAL A 75 6.65 8.81 6.63
CA VAL A 75 5.80 7.70 6.20
C VAL A 75 6.45 7.06 4.98
N ASN A 76 7.06 5.89 5.17
CA ASN A 76 7.70 5.13 4.11
C ASN A 76 7.68 3.63 4.47
N TRP A 77 8.11 2.78 3.55
CA TRP A 77 8.15 1.33 3.78
C TRP A 77 9.10 0.92 4.91
N ARG A 78 10.22 1.63 5.03
CA ARG A 78 11.23 1.50 6.11
C ARG A 78 11.90 2.86 6.31
N ALA A 79 12.47 3.10 7.50
CA ALA A 79 13.10 4.39 7.81
C ALA A 79 14.27 4.70 6.88
N GLU A 80 15.12 3.71 6.59
CA GLU A 80 16.30 3.85 5.73
C GLU A 80 15.98 4.28 4.29
N ASN A 81 14.74 4.09 3.83
CA ASN A 81 14.32 4.55 2.50
C ASN A 81 14.26 6.09 2.43
N THR A 82 14.02 6.75 3.57
CA THR A 82 13.99 8.21 3.68
C THR A 82 15.33 8.73 4.22
N VAL A 83 15.77 8.24 5.38
CA VAL A 83 16.88 8.87 6.13
C VAL A 83 18.26 8.25 5.86
N GLY A 84 18.34 7.15 5.11
CA GLY A 84 19.59 6.42 4.87
C GLY A 84 19.89 5.34 5.92
N GLN A 85 20.92 4.54 5.68
CA GLN A 85 21.30 3.42 6.56
C GLN A 85 21.86 3.90 7.90
N GLU A 86 22.53 5.06 7.86
CA GLU A 86 23.23 5.71 8.95
C GLU A 86 22.30 6.23 10.06
N LEU A 87 21.07 6.63 9.71
CA LEU A 87 20.10 7.17 10.66
C LEU A 87 18.95 6.22 10.96
N LYS A 88 18.87 5.04 10.32
CA LYS A 88 17.71 4.14 10.45
C LYS A 88 17.41 3.73 11.90
N ASP A 89 18.45 3.55 12.70
CA ASP A 89 18.34 3.06 14.08
C ASP A 89 17.87 4.17 15.05
N ASN A 90 17.81 5.43 14.59
CA ASN A 90 17.22 6.54 15.33
C ASN A 90 15.68 6.56 15.21
N PHE A 91 15.09 5.72 14.35
CA PHE A 91 13.66 5.69 14.10
C PHE A 91 13.04 4.37 14.59
N THR A 92 11.82 4.49 15.11
CA THR A 92 10.94 3.35 15.41
C THR A 92 9.61 3.54 14.69
N HIS A 93 8.83 2.47 14.56
CA HIS A 93 7.47 2.60 14.09
C HIS A 93 6.59 3.26 15.16
N VAL A 94 5.56 3.96 14.69
CA VAL A 94 4.51 4.54 15.50
C VAL A 94 3.23 3.78 15.17
N ILE A 95 2.57 3.22 16.18
CA ILE A 95 1.23 2.64 15.99
C ILE A 95 0.24 3.74 15.59
N PRO A 96 -0.89 3.42 14.93
CA PRO A 96 -1.85 4.43 14.50
C PRO A 96 -2.21 5.37 15.66
N LEU A 97 -2.23 6.68 15.44
CA LEU A 97 -2.48 7.62 16.54
C LEU A 97 -3.93 7.51 17.00
N LYS A 98 -4.15 7.66 18.32
CA LYS A 98 -5.50 7.80 18.87
C LYS A 98 -5.92 9.26 18.74
N GLY A 99 -6.97 9.53 17.97
CA GLY A 99 -7.47 10.88 17.76
C GLY A 99 -8.36 11.39 18.90
N PRO A 100 -8.83 12.64 18.81
CA PRO A 100 -9.54 13.33 19.88
C PRO A 100 -10.89 12.67 20.24
N LYS A 101 -11.57 12.07 19.25
CA LYS A 101 -12.80 11.30 19.45
C LYS A 101 -12.54 9.83 19.83
N GLY A 102 -11.30 9.49 20.18
CA GLY A 102 -10.88 8.14 20.59
C GLY A 102 -10.75 7.12 19.45
N LYS A 103 -10.92 7.54 18.20
CA LYS A 103 -10.75 6.70 17.00
C LYS A 103 -9.27 6.41 16.75
N GLN A 104 -8.98 5.23 16.23
CA GLN A 104 -7.63 4.75 15.97
C GLN A 104 -7.71 3.65 14.90
N MET A 105 -7.44 4.00 13.65
CA MET A 105 -7.61 3.12 12.49
C MET A 105 -6.37 3.14 11.61
N VAL A 106 -6.12 2.04 10.90
CA VAL A 106 -5.12 1.95 9.84
C VAL A 106 -5.61 1.02 8.75
N ARG A 107 -5.20 1.27 7.50
CA ARG A 107 -5.57 0.39 6.41
C ARG A 107 -4.81 -0.93 6.47
N ILE A 108 -5.52 -2.04 6.31
CA ILE A 108 -4.93 -3.34 6.01
C ILE A 108 -4.79 -3.46 4.49
N ASN A 109 -3.63 -3.92 4.02
CA ASN A 109 -3.44 -4.24 2.61
C ASN A 109 -4.15 -5.55 2.25
N ASN A 110 -4.74 -5.59 1.06
CA ASN A 110 -5.16 -6.85 0.47
C ASN A 110 -3.96 -7.76 0.25
N ILE A 111 -4.09 -9.03 0.64
CA ILE A 111 -3.06 -10.05 0.46
C ILE A 111 -3.09 -10.65 -0.95
N ILE A 112 -4.19 -10.47 -1.69
CA ILE A 112 -4.35 -10.96 -3.06
C ILE A 112 -3.79 -9.93 -4.05
N ARG A 113 -2.90 -10.37 -4.92
CA ARG A 113 -2.40 -9.59 -6.07
C ARG A 113 -2.87 -10.26 -7.36
N THR A 114 -3.52 -9.49 -8.22
CA THR A 114 -4.03 -9.96 -9.52
C THR A 114 -3.01 -9.82 -10.65
N SER A 115 -1.85 -9.22 -10.38
CA SER A 115 -0.75 -9.05 -11.33
C SER A 115 0.16 -10.28 -11.35
N GLY A 116 0.39 -10.87 -12.52
CA GLY A 116 1.41 -11.92 -12.68
C GLY A 116 1.60 -12.36 -14.13
N PHE A 117 0.57 -12.95 -14.74
CA PHE A 117 0.67 -13.57 -16.05
C PHE A 117 -0.66 -13.47 -16.82
N ALA A 118 -0.59 -13.12 -18.11
CA ALA A 118 -1.74 -13.06 -19.00
C ALA A 118 -1.39 -13.60 -20.38
N ILE A 119 -2.35 -14.26 -21.03
CA ILE A 119 -2.22 -14.75 -22.41
C ILE A 119 -3.12 -13.90 -23.29
N THR A 120 -2.53 -13.20 -24.25
CA THR A 120 -3.25 -12.33 -25.18
C THR A 120 -4.06 -13.15 -26.19
N THR A 121 -5.14 -12.58 -26.73
CA THR A 121 -5.91 -13.16 -27.84
C THR A 121 -5.10 -13.37 -29.12
N ALA A 122 -3.98 -12.64 -29.29
CA ALA A 122 -3.06 -12.81 -30.41
C ALA A 122 -2.09 -14.00 -30.26
N CYS A 123 -2.07 -14.69 -29.11
CA CYS A 123 -1.16 -15.80 -28.87
C CYS A 123 -1.54 -16.99 -29.75
N LYS A 124 -0.61 -17.40 -30.63
CA LYS A 124 -0.84 -18.53 -31.55
C LYS A 124 -0.73 -19.91 -30.90
N LYS A 125 -0.18 -20.00 -29.68
CA LYS A 125 0.09 -21.25 -28.95
C LYS A 125 -0.18 -21.10 -27.44
N PRO A 126 -1.41 -20.76 -27.03
CA PRO A 126 -1.75 -20.54 -25.62
C PRO A 126 -1.45 -21.77 -24.74
N GLU A 127 -1.57 -22.99 -25.27
CA GLU A 127 -1.29 -24.25 -24.57
C GLU A 127 0.18 -24.43 -24.19
N VAL A 128 1.12 -23.82 -24.93
CA VAL A 128 2.55 -23.82 -24.56
C VAL A 128 2.78 -22.89 -23.38
N LEU A 129 2.18 -21.71 -23.42
CA LEU A 129 2.26 -20.72 -22.34
C LEU A 129 1.59 -21.23 -21.05
N LEU A 130 0.50 -21.97 -21.15
CA LEU A 130 -0.12 -22.63 -19.99
C LEU A 130 0.80 -23.70 -19.38
N ARG A 131 1.41 -24.57 -20.20
CA ARG A 131 2.39 -25.55 -19.70
C ARG A 131 3.62 -24.90 -19.06
N TRP A 132 4.06 -23.76 -19.59
CA TRP A 132 5.13 -22.98 -18.98
C TRP A 132 4.71 -22.41 -17.63
N TYR A 133 3.50 -21.84 -17.52
CA TYR A 133 2.98 -21.31 -16.26
C TYR A 133 2.83 -22.41 -15.20
N ASP A 134 2.35 -23.59 -15.60
CA ASP A 134 2.32 -24.78 -14.74
C ASP A 134 3.73 -25.19 -14.30
N TYR A 135 4.68 -25.24 -15.25
CA TYR A 135 6.08 -25.57 -14.97
C TYR A 135 6.72 -24.64 -13.94
N ILE A 136 6.57 -23.31 -14.07
CA ILE A 136 7.18 -22.37 -13.11
C ILE A 136 6.57 -22.45 -11.70
N ASN A 137 5.42 -23.11 -11.54
CA ASN A 137 4.71 -23.34 -10.29
C ASN A 137 4.71 -24.82 -9.86
N SER A 138 5.45 -25.68 -10.58
CA SER A 138 5.40 -27.14 -10.39
C SER A 138 5.99 -27.63 -9.07
N SER A 139 6.80 -26.81 -8.41
CA SER A 139 7.33 -27.10 -7.07
C SER A 139 7.63 -25.81 -6.31
N PRO A 140 7.72 -25.86 -4.96
CA PRO A 140 8.10 -24.70 -4.17
C PRO A 140 9.47 -24.13 -4.56
N GLU A 141 10.44 -24.98 -4.90
CA GLU A 141 11.76 -24.55 -5.39
C GLU A 141 11.66 -23.77 -6.70
N MET A 142 10.80 -24.18 -7.62
CA MET A 142 10.60 -23.46 -8.88
C MET A 142 9.89 -22.12 -8.64
N THR A 143 8.88 -22.10 -7.78
CA THR A 143 8.21 -20.86 -7.36
C THR A 143 9.19 -19.90 -6.70
N LEU A 144 10.02 -20.37 -5.77
CA LEU A 144 11.07 -19.56 -5.12
C LEU A 144 12.11 -19.08 -6.13
N LYS A 145 12.53 -19.93 -7.07
CA LYS A 145 13.46 -19.55 -8.13
C LYS A 145 12.94 -18.36 -8.94
N TRP A 146 11.70 -18.45 -9.39
CA TRP A 146 11.06 -17.38 -10.16
C TRP A 146 10.68 -16.17 -9.31
N SER A 147 10.35 -16.33 -8.03
CA SER A 147 9.86 -15.23 -7.20
C SER A 147 10.97 -14.51 -6.43
N ARG A 148 12.06 -15.21 -6.09
CA ARG A 148 13.12 -14.80 -5.16
C ARG A 148 14.54 -15.00 -5.70
N GLY A 149 14.69 -15.53 -6.91
CA GLY A 149 15.97 -15.65 -7.59
C GLY A 149 16.66 -17.00 -7.32
N VAL A 150 17.95 -17.09 -7.58
CA VAL A 150 18.70 -18.35 -7.49
C VAL A 150 18.85 -18.81 -6.04
N GLU A 151 18.78 -20.12 -5.82
CA GLU A 151 19.08 -20.74 -4.52
C GLU A 151 20.53 -20.42 -4.09
N ASN A 152 20.74 -20.26 -2.79
CA ASN A 152 21.98 -19.84 -2.12
C ASN A 152 22.38 -18.38 -2.33
N GLU A 153 21.64 -17.59 -3.11
CA GLU A 153 21.82 -16.13 -3.17
C GLU A 153 20.97 -15.43 -2.09
N PHE A 154 19.64 -15.52 -2.22
CA PHE A 154 18.67 -14.84 -1.34
C PHE A 154 17.85 -15.80 -0.48
N TRP A 155 17.84 -17.08 -0.85
CA TRP A 155 17.14 -18.13 -0.14
C TRP A 155 17.86 -19.45 -0.29
N LYS A 156 17.69 -20.36 0.67
CA LYS A 156 18.22 -21.73 0.61
C LYS A 156 17.20 -22.73 1.13
N LYS A 157 17.29 -23.98 0.67
CA LYS A 157 16.55 -25.08 1.28
C LYS A 157 17.14 -25.45 2.64
N VAL A 158 16.26 -25.75 3.59
CA VAL A 158 16.58 -26.29 4.92
C VAL A 158 15.66 -27.47 5.21
N ASP A 159 15.96 -28.28 6.23
CA ASP A 159 15.20 -29.51 6.52
C ASP A 159 13.69 -29.27 6.70
N SER A 160 13.32 -28.13 7.29
CA SER A 160 11.93 -27.78 7.57
C SER A 160 11.28 -26.86 6.53
N GLY A 161 11.92 -26.60 5.38
CA GLY A 161 11.38 -25.74 4.33
C GLY A 161 12.42 -24.85 3.67
N TYR A 162 12.16 -23.54 3.61
CA TYR A 162 13.00 -22.57 2.89
C TYR A 162 13.33 -21.38 3.77
N MET A 163 14.57 -20.91 3.71
CA MET A 163 15.06 -19.84 4.57
C MET A 163 15.63 -18.71 3.72
N PHE A 164 15.20 -17.48 3.96
CA PHE A 164 15.86 -16.30 3.37
C PHE A 164 17.21 -16.03 4.02
N THR A 165 18.19 -15.60 3.23
CA THR A 165 19.60 -15.44 3.65
C THR A 165 20.05 -13.97 3.55
N PRO A 166 19.45 -13.03 4.32
CA PRO A 166 19.82 -11.62 4.25
C PRO A 166 21.29 -11.34 4.60
N GLU A 167 21.98 -12.26 5.26
CA GLU A 167 23.41 -12.23 5.55
C GLU A 167 24.31 -12.27 4.30
N ASN A 168 23.80 -12.75 3.16
CA ASN A 168 24.54 -12.78 1.90
C ASN A 168 24.59 -11.40 1.22
N ARG A 169 23.82 -10.42 1.72
CA ARG A 169 23.75 -9.09 1.15
C ARG A 169 25.02 -8.29 1.43
N PRO A 170 25.65 -7.67 0.41
CA PRO A 170 26.69 -6.68 0.62
C PRO A 170 26.19 -5.51 1.48
N ASN A 171 27.00 -5.07 2.46
CA ASN A 171 26.57 -4.06 3.44
C ASN A 171 26.21 -2.71 2.80
N ASP A 172 26.81 -2.38 1.68
CA ASP A 172 26.65 -1.14 0.91
C ASP A 172 25.42 -1.13 -0.01
N ILE A 173 24.74 -2.26 -0.21
CA ILE A 173 23.54 -2.35 -1.06
C ILE A 173 22.28 -2.40 -0.19
N ASN A 174 21.26 -1.58 -0.49
CA ASN A 174 19.97 -1.62 0.22
C ASN A 174 19.28 -2.99 0.04
N PRO A 175 18.68 -3.60 1.10
CA PRO A 175 17.90 -4.84 0.99
C PRO A 175 16.91 -4.93 -0.18
N GLY A 176 16.22 -3.83 -0.50
CA GLY A 176 15.27 -3.78 -1.61
C GLY A 176 15.95 -3.89 -2.98
N GLU A 177 17.08 -3.20 -3.15
CA GLU A 177 17.89 -3.20 -4.37
C GLU A 177 18.55 -4.56 -4.58
N TRP A 178 19.19 -5.10 -3.54
CA TRP A 178 19.87 -6.40 -3.61
C TRP A 178 18.92 -7.49 -4.11
N LYS A 179 17.71 -7.58 -3.55
CA LYS A 179 16.68 -8.52 -4.00
C LYS A 179 16.37 -8.40 -5.50
N ASN A 180 16.36 -7.18 -6.05
CA ASN A 180 16.02 -6.94 -7.45
C ASN A 180 17.17 -7.25 -8.42
N ASN A 181 18.41 -7.38 -7.94
CA ASN A 181 19.57 -7.66 -8.80
C ASN A 181 19.56 -9.07 -9.43
N PHE A 182 18.89 -10.03 -8.80
CA PHE A 182 18.87 -11.43 -9.23
C PHE A 182 17.48 -12.07 -9.14
N SER A 183 16.44 -11.29 -8.88
CA SER A 183 15.06 -11.79 -8.82
C SER A 183 14.05 -10.77 -9.34
N PHE A 184 12.84 -11.23 -9.60
CA PHE A 184 11.70 -10.36 -9.91
C PHE A 184 11.18 -9.60 -8.69
N GLY A 185 11.85 -9.65 -7.54
CA GLY A 185 11.47 -8.90 -6.35
C GLY A 185 10.11 -9.27 -5.77
N GLY A 186 9.60 -10.46 -6.11
CA GLY A 186 8.22 -10.90 -5.83
C GLY A 186 7.16 -10.41 -6.84
N GLN A 187 7.54 -9.65 -7.86
CA GLN A 187 6.71 -9.30 -9.03
C GLN A 187 6.94 -10.32 -10.16
N SER A 188 6.70 -11.60 -9.85
CA SER A 188 6.98 -12.73 -10.76
C SER A 188 5.70 -13.34 -11.32
N PRO A 189 5.74 -13.97 -12.51
CA PRO A 189 4.66 -14.83 -12.99
C PRO A 189 4.38 -16.03 -12.07
N SER A 190 5.32 -16.45 -11.22
CA SER A 190 5.07 -17.54 -10.26
C SER A 190 4.06 -17.13 -9.17
N LEU A 191 3.14 -18.02 -8.83
CA LEU A 191 2.15 -17.85 -7.77
C LEU A 191 2.79 -18.03 -6.40
N TRP A 192 2.79 -16.96 -5.59
CA TRP A 192 3.15 -17.03 -4.18
C TRP A 192 1.90 -17.32 -3.33
N SER A 193 1.66 -18.59 -3.01
CA SER A 193 0.50 -19.02 -2.21
C SER A 193 0.81 -18.98 -0.70
N LEU A 194 -0.24 -19.12 0.12
CA LEU A 194 -0.08 -19.31 1.57
C LEU A 194 0.68 -20.60 1.90
N ASP A 195 0.54 -21.66 1.08
CA ASP A 195 1.30 -22.90 1.28
C ASP A 195 2.80 -22.65 1.12
N ILE A 196 3.19 -21.86 0.11
CA ILE A 196 4.59 -21.43 -0.07
C ILE A 196 5.05 -20.57 1.10
N GLU A 197 4.24 -19.60 1.53
CA GLU A 197 4.56 -18.74 2.67
C GLU A 197 4.76 -19.57 3.96
N ASN A 198 3.92 -20.58 4.20
CA ASN A 198 3.99 -21.45 5.36
C ASN A 198 5.22 -22.39 5.34
N MET A 199 5.84 -22.61 4.18
CA MET A 199 7.11 -23.31 4.07
C MET A 199 8.32 -22.42 4.37
N VAL A 200 8.14 -21.09 4.52
CA VAL A 200 9.24 -20.18 4.85
C VAL A 200 9.56 -20.25 6.34
N VAL A 201 10.80 -20.58 6.63
CA VAL A 201 11.35 -20.73 7.98
C VAL A 201 12.09 -19.45 8.38
N PRO A 202 11.83 -18.89 9.58
CA PRO A 202 12.58 -17.74 10.07
C PRO A 202 14.08 -17.99 10.15
N ASN A 203 14.89 -17.09 9.60
CA ASN A 203 16.34 -17.13 9.76
C ASN A 203 16.74 -16.38 11.05
N PRO A 204 17.39 -17.04 12.03
CA PRO A 204 17.80 -16.41 13.29
C PRO A 204 18.85 -15.31 13.12
N ASN A 205 19.59 -15.29 12.00
CA ASN A 205 20.54 -14.24 11.66
C ASN A 205 19.87 -13.02 11.00
N SER A 206 18.55 -13.07 10.76
CA SER A 206 17.84 -11.92 10.23
C SER A 206 17.90 -10.76 11.23
N PRO A 207 18.19 -9.53 10.77
CA PRO A 207 18.07 -8.37 11.63
C PRO A 207 16.62 -8.21 12.10
N LYS A 208 16.43 -7.52 13.24
CA LYS A 208 15.09 -7.19 13.75
C LYS A 208 14.27 -6.49 12.66
N ASP A 209 13.15 -7.10 12.28
CA ASP A 209 12.30 -6.52 11.25
C ASP A 209 11.31 -5.53 11.88
N VAL A 210 11.73 -4.28 12.00
CA VAL A 210 10.89 -3.16 12.52
C VAL A 210 9.57 -3.08 11.75
N LYS A 211 9.57 -3.36 10.44
CA LYS A 211 8.35 -3.40 9.62
C LYS A 211 7.39 -4.49 10.10
N LYS A 212 7.89 -5.70 10.37
CA LYS A 212 7.05 -6.80 10.87
C LYS A 212 6.45 -6.46 12.23
N ALA A 213 7.26 -5.91 13.14
CA ALA A 213 6.77 -5.44 14.44
C ALA A 213 5.68 -4.35 14.27
N ALA A 214 5.91 -3.37 13.38
CA ALA A 214 4.93 -2.34 13.07
C ALA A 214 3.58 -2.90 12.61
N ILE A 215 3.61 -3.90 11.73
CA ILE A 215 2.39 -4.57 11.25
C ILE A 215 1.69 -5.31 12.39
N GLN A 216 2.43 -6.10 13.18
CA GLN A 216 1.87 -6.88 14.28
C GLN A 216 1.21 -5.99 15.34
N ASP A 217 1.89 -4.91 15.74
CA ASP A 217 1.40 -3.97 16.75
C ASP A 217 0.18 -3.18 16.26
N SER A 218 0.08 -2.95 14.94
CA SER A 218 -0.98 -2.15 14.32
C SER A 218 -2.20 -2.95 13.88
N LEU A 219 -2.10 -4.28 13.76
CA LEU A 219 -3.12 -5.13 13.12
C LEU A 219 -4.49 -5.03 13.80
N LYS A 220 -4.53 -4.87 15.12
CA LYS A 220 -5.77 -4.72 15.90
C LYS A 220 -6.56 -3.44 15.61
N TYR A 221 -5.95 -2.47 14.93
CA TYR A 221 -6.59 -1.22 14.47
C TYR A 221 -6.96 -1.27 13.00
N GLY A 222 -6.76 -2.43 12.37
CA GLY A 222 -6.80 -2.57 10.94
C GLY A 222 -8.22 -2.58 10.37
N VAL A 223 -8.37 -1.89 9.25
CA VAL A 223 -9.62 -1.78 8.49
C VAL A 223 -9.33 -2.21 7.07
N TYR A 224 -10.19 -3.07 6.51
CA TYR A 224 -10.01 -3.57 5.15
C TYR A 224 -10.35 -2.51 4.11
N GLY A 225 -9.58 -2.50 3.02
CA GLY A 225 -9.98 -1.79 1.80
C GLY A 225 -10.97 -2.61 0.98
N LEU A 226 -11.38 -2.06 -0.17
CA LEU A 226 -12.15 -2.80 -1.16
C LEU A 226 -11.40 -4.10 -1.53
N PRO A 227 -12.06 -5.27 -1.56
CA PRO A 227 -11.43 -6.53 -1.97
C PRO A 227 -10.75 -6.44 -3.33
N ALA A 228 -9.68 -7.22 -3.53
CA ALA A 228 -8.94 -7.22 -4.79
C ALA A 228 -9.74 -7.96 -5.88
N GLY A 229 -9.92 -7.31 -7.02
CA GLY A 229 -10.53 -7.90 -8.20
C GLY A 229 -11.48 -6.96 -8.92
N SER A 230 -12.26 -7.55 -9.80
CA SER A 230 -13.21 -6.87 -10.66
C SER A 230 -14.54 -7.58 -10.63
N ASP A 231 -15.57 -6.81 -10.95
CA ASP A 231 -16.92 -7.27 -11.15
C ASP A 231 -17.07 -7.79 -12.60
N THR A 232 -18.08 -7.34 -13.34
CA THR A 232 -18.26 -7.52 -14.77
C THR A 232 -17.30 -6.60 -15.54
N PRO A 233 -17.00 -6.91 -16.81
CA PRO A 233 -16.24 -6.00 -17.68
C PRO A 233 -16.83 -4.59 -17.71
N GLU A 234 -18.16 -4.46 -17.79
CA GLU A 234 -18.88 -3.19 -17.86
C GLU A 234 -18.71 -2.37 -16.58
N ASN A 235 -18.94 -3.00 -15.41
CA ASN A 235 -18.76 -2.34 -14.11
C ASN A 235 -17.29 -1.96 -13.89
N THR A 236 -16.36 -2.77 -14.38
CA THR A 236 -14.91 -2.51 -14.26
C THR A 236 -14.49 -1.30 -15.08
N GLU A 237 -14.93 -1.23 -16.34
CA GLU A 237 -14.67 -0.09 -17.21
C GLU A 237 -15.30 1.18 -16.64
N ARG A 238 -16.58 1.09 -16.21
CA ARG A 238 -17.29 2.23 -15.63
C ARG A 238 -16.65 2.74 -14.35
N LYS A 239 -16.29 1.84 -13.43
CA LYS A 239 -15.56 2.15 -12.20
C LYS A 239 -14.23 2.84 -12.49
N SER A 240 -13.48 2.36 -13.49
CA SER A 240 -12.18 2.93 -13.86
C SER A 240 -12.31 4.35 -14.42
N MET A 241 -13.34 4.62 -15.23
CA MET A 241 -13.61 5.97 -15.75
C MET A 241 -13.95 6.93 -14.62
N LEU A 242 -14.91 6.56 -13.75
CA LEU A 242 -15.31 7.37 -12.59
C LEU A 242 -14.12 7.64 -11.66
N HIS A 243 -13.35 6.60 -11.35
CA HIS A 243 -12.19 6.69 -10.47
C HIS A 243 -11.15 7.70 -10.95
N THR A 244 -10.90 7.78 -12.25
CA THR A 244 -9.89 8.71 -12.81
C THR A 244 -10.23 10.17 -12.50
N ASP A 245 -11.48 10.56 -12.74
CA ASP A 245 -11.96 11.93 -12.49
C ASP A 245 -12.03 12.22 -10.98
N ILE A 246 -12.58 11.28 -10.21
CA ILE A 246 -12.65 11.35 -8.75
C ILE A 246 -11.26 11.53 -8.15
N ASN A 247 -10.29 10.68 -8.51
CA ASN A 247 -8.94 10.71 -7.96
C ASN A 247 -8.21 12.01 -8.29
N THR A 248 -8.38 12.51 -9.51
CA THR A 248 -7.83 13.81 -9.93
C THR A 248 -8.38 14.94 -9.05
N TYR A 249 -9.68 14.93 -8.79
CA TYR A 249 -10.33 15.92 -7.94
C TYR A 249 -9.89 15.80 -6.47
N ILE A 250 -9.97 14.59 -5.87
CA ILE A 250 -9.62 14.35 -4.46
C ILE A 250 -8.17 14.72 -4.19
N THR A 251 -7.23 14.35 -5.07
CA THR A 251 -5.81 14.68 -4.90
C THR A 251 -5.59 16.20 -4.83
N LYS A 252 -6.23 16.96 -5.74
CA LYS A 252 -6.16 18.43 -5.74
C LYS A 252 -6.84 19.02 -4.51
N PHE A 253 -7.98 18.47 -4.13
CA PHE A 253 -8.75 18.94 -2.96
C PHE A 253 -7.98 18.75 -1.65
N ILE A 254 -7.30 17.61 -1.45
CA ILE A 254 -6.43 17.40 -0.29
C ILE A 254 -5.31 18.44 -0.29
N ALA A 255 -4.56 18.56 -1.39
CA ALA A 255 -3.44 19.49 -1.47
C ALA A 255 -3.86 20.94 -1.18
N ASP A 256 -4.93 21.40 -1.81
CA ASP A 256 -5.48 22.73 -1.59
C ASP A 256 -5.99 22.92 -0.16
N SER A 257 -6.62 21.90 0.43
CA SER A 257 -7.11 21.97 1.82
C SER A 257 -5.98 22.00 2.84
N VAL A 258 -4.88 21.29 2.61
CA VAL A 258 -3.72 21.33 3.50
C VAL A 258 -2.97 22.65 3.36
N ILE A 259 -2.73 23.13 2.14
CA ILE A 259 -1.97 24.36 1.90
C ILE A 259 -2.77 25.60 2.29
N ASN A 260 -3.99 25.72 1.77
CA ASN A 260 -4.80 26.94 1.89
C ASN A 260 -5.87 26.88 2.97
N GLY A 261 -6.03 25.73 3.64
CA GLY A 261 -7.05 25.51 4.65
C GLY A 261 -8.38 25.06 4.06
N ILE A 262 -9.26 24.64 4.97
CA ILE A 262 -10.61 24.19 4.65
C ILE A 262 -11.59 24.75 5.68
N ASP A 263 -12.73 25.21 5.19
CA ASP A 263 -13.85 25.74 5.96
C ASP A 263 -15.16 25.07 5.53
N ASP A 264 -16.25 25.40 6.21
CA ASP A 264 -17.57 24.80 5.96
C ASP A 264 -18.03 25.07 4.52
N GLN A 265 -17.77 26.26 3.98
CA GLN A 265 -18.16 26.59 2.60
C GLN A 265 -17.41 25.74 1.57
N LYS A 266 -16.10 25.55 1.76
CA LYS A 266 -15.28 24.71 0.90
C LYS A 266 -15.65 23.23 1.05
N TRP A 267 -16.03 22.80 2.26
CA TRP A 267 -16.54 21.46 2.51
C TRP A 267 -17.89 21.20 1.83
N GLU A 268 -18.85 22.13 1.92
CA GLU A 268 -20.13 22.01 1.22
C GLU A 268 -19.95 21.94 -0.31
N LYS A 269 -19.08 22.80 -0.86
CA LYS A 269 -18.70 22.75 -2.29
C LYS A 269 -18.09 21.41 -2.64
N HIS A 270 -17.28 20.85 -1.74
CA HIS A 270 -16.67 19.55 -1.94
C HIS A 270 -17.70 18.42 -2.04
N LEU A 271 -18.63 18.34 -1.08
CA LEU A 271 -19.69 17.35 -1.09
C LEU A 271 -20.56 17.44 -2.36
N LYS A 272 -20.84 18.67 -2.83
CA LYS A 272 -21.53 18.86 -4.10
C LYS A 272 -20.71 18.36 -5.29
N ALA A 273 -19.41 18.66 -5.34
CA ALA A 273 -18.53 18.19 -6.40
C ALA A 273 -18.44 16.65 -6.43
N LEU A 274 -18.49 15.97 -5.27
CA LEU A 274 -18.57 14.50 -5.23
C LEU A 274 -19.83 13.96 -5.92
N LYS A 275 -20.98 14.63 -5.76
CA LYS A 275 -22.22 14.27 -6.45
C LYS A 275 -22.10 14.50 -7.96
N ASP A 276 -21.54 15.63 -8.38
CA ASP A 276 -21.32 15.95 -9.79
C ASP A 276 -20.35 14.94 -10.47
N LEU A 277 -19.37 14.46 -9.71
CA LEU A 277 -18.44 13.40 -10.11
C LEU A 277 -19.02 11.98 -10.02
N LYS A 278 -20.31 11.86 -9.66
CA LYS A 278 -21.04 10.59 -9.56
C LYS A 278 -20.40 9.59 -8.59
N VAL A 279 -19.92 10.09 -7.45
CA VAL A 279 -19.38 9.25 -6.36
C VAL A 279 -20.42 8.23 -5.87
N ASP A 280 -21.71 8.56 -5.91
CA ASP A 280 -22.79 7.63 -5.55
C ASP A 280 -22.81 6.40 -6.47
N GLU A 281 -22.65 6.60 -7.78
CA GLU A 281 -22.57 5.52 -8.77
C GLU A 281 -21.30 4.68 -8.56
N TYR A 282 -20.17 5.33 -8.28
CA TYR A 282 -18.91 4.66 -7.98
C TYR A 282 -19.01 3.77 -6.72
N LEU A 283 -19.64 4.29 -5.66
CA LEU A 283 -19.93 3.57 -4.42
C LEU A 283 -20.84 2.37 -4.67
N GLU A 284 -21.92 2.56 -5.44
CA GLU A 284 -22.86 1.49 -5.77
C GLU A 284 -22.16 0.34 -6.51
N ILE A 285 -21.34 0.64 -7.52
CA ILE A 285 -20.56 -0.38 -8.24
C ILE A 285 -19.61 -1.12 -7.29
N CYS A 286 -18.95 -0.40 -6.37
CA CYS A 286 -18.08 -1.04 -5.38
C CYS A 286 -18.87 -1.93 -4.40
N GLN A 287 -20.07 -1.51 -3.99
CA GLN A 287 -20.93 -2.27 -3.09
C GLN A 287 -21.46 -3.54 -3.76
N GLN A 288 -21.92 -3.45 -5.02
CA GLN A 288 -22.36 -4.61 -5.81
C GLN A 288 -21.27 -5.69 -5.94
N TYR A 289 -20.00 -5.27 -6.02
CA TYR A 289 -18.87 -6.19 -6.03
C TYR A 289 -18.68 -6.89 -4.68
N VAL A 290 -18.74 -6.14 -3.58
CA VAL A 290 -18.64 -6.71 -2.23
C VAL A 290 -19.79 -7.67 -1.93
N ASP A 291 -21.02 -7.28 -2.26
CA ASP A 291 -22.22 -8.07 -1.96
C ASP A 291 -22.15 -9.44 -2.63
N ARG A 292 -21.68 -9.51 -3.88
CA ARG A 292 -21.50 -10.77 -4.59
C ARG A 292 -20.41 -11.66 -4.02
N LEU A 293 -19.34 -11.08 -3.48
CA LEU A 293 -18.30 -11.87 -2.83
C LEU A 293 -18.79 -12.53 -1.53
N ALA A 294 -19.90 -12.03 -0.97
CA ALA A 294 -20.53 -12.58 0.23
C ALA A 294 -21.61 -13.64 -0.07
N GLU A 295 -21.96 -13.85 -1.35
CA GLU A 295 -22.83 -14.95 -1.83
C GLU A 295 -22.05 -16.27 -1.97
#